data_AF-W8RRR5-F1
#
_entry.id   AF-W8RRR5-F1
#
_cell.length_a   1.000
_cell.length_b   1.000
_cell.length_c   1.000
_cell.angle_alpha   90.00
_cell.angle_beta   90.00
_cell.angle_gamma   90.00
#
_symmetry.space_group_name_H-M   'P 1'
#
loop_
_entity.id
_entity.type
_entity.pdbx_description
1 polymer ?
#
loop_
_entity_poly.entity_id
_entity_poly.type
_entity_poly.pdbx_seq_one_letter_code
_entity_poly.pdbx_strand_id
1 'polypeptide(L)'
;MQDDSKPSSLDLGLYARSGPEPRITAIEIIAGALSLIWLAAVVLFGFDDGDNGGAGMAGMILSVLAILLPVALIWVAAMAARTARALRQEAARLQASIDAMRAAYVEQQQKQALDLKPDLVRKLDELVASQGGSASDARPATFTSMRAAPPPEVRAAIGPSADPESEAPQPALALALSQTPERDPISVSDFIKALNFPENEHDKEGFRTLRRALEDRGTERLIRASQDVLTLLSQDGIYMDDLRPDRARPEIWRRFAQGERGRPVAALGGIHDRSSLVLAAGRMKKDPVFRDAAHHFLRHFDRTFMGFEKNASDEEIARLADTRTARAFMLLGRVTGTFD
;
A
#
# COMPACT_ATOMS: atom_id res chain seq x y z
N MET A 1 -2.21 -14.54 60.61
CA MET A 1 -3.32 -14.08 59.74
C MET A 1 -2.73 -13.22 58.65
N GLN A 2 -3.30 -13.34 57.44
CA GLN A 2 -3.07 -12.63 56.18
C GLN A 2 -2.56 -11.18 56.33
N ASP A 3 -1.78 -10.62 55.39
CA ASP A 3 -2.10 -10.64 53.97
C ASP A 3 -0.88 -10.38 53.06
N ASP A 4 -0.97 -10.97 51.88
CA ASP A 4 -0.06 -10.90 50.75
C ASP A 4 -0.21 -9.52 50.08
N SER A 5 0.88 -8.82 49.75
CA SER A 5 0.80 -7.55 49.00
C SER A 5 2.00 -7.43 48.07
N LYS A 6 2.00 -8.26 47.02
CA LYS A 6 2.84 -8.04 45.83
C LYS A 6 2.43 -6.72 45.17
N PRO A 7 3.35 -5.78 44.89
CA PRO A 7 3.02 -4.66 44.03
C PRO A 7 2.83 -5.16 42.59
N SER A 8 1.61 -4.95 42.13
CA SER A 8 1.04 -5.25 40.82
C SER A 8 1.92 -4.75 39.66
N SER A 9 2.24 -5.66 38.73
CA SER A 9 2.84 -5.37 37.42
C SER A 9 1.83 -4.76 36.43
N LEU A 10 0.95 -3.90 36.93
CA LEU A 10 -0.15 -3.29 36.17
C LEU A 10 -0.31 -1.80 36.47
N ASP A 11 0.78 -1.12 36.80
CA ASP A 11 0.81 0.35 36.77
C ASP A 11 1.32 0.82 35.40
N LEU A 12 0.35 0.87 34.50
CA LEU A 12 0.35 1.30 33.12
C LEU A 12 1.31 2.47 32.83
N GLY A 13 2.21 2.24 31.88
CA GLY A 13 3.05 3.23 31.18
C GLY A 13 2.27 4.24 30.31
N LEU A 14 1.27 4.91 30.86
CA LEU A 14 0.51 5.98 30.18
C LEU A 14 0.50 7.32 30.92
N TYR A 15 1.10 7.42 32.11
CA TYR A 15 1.17 8.67 32.88
C TYR A 15 2.58 9.04 33.34
N ALA A 16 3.58 8.86 32.47
CA ALA A 16 4.83 9.60 32.62
C ALA A 16 4.54 11.09 32.35
N ARG A 17 4.11 11.77 33.42
CA ARG A 17 3.91 13.22 33.51
C ARG A 17 5.11 13.92 32.88
N SER A 18 4.91 14.57 31.74
CA SER A 18 5.87 15.49 31.14
C SER A 18 6.30 16.48 32.21
N GLY A 19 7.56 16.39 32.65
CA GLY A 19 8.13 17.38 33.56
C GLY A 19 8.08 18.77 32.92
N PRO A 20 8.01 19.85 33.70
CA PRO A 20 7.96 21.21 33.18
C PRO A 20 9.20 21.46 32.30
N GLU A 21 8.98 21.65 30.99
CA GLU A 21 10.00 22.07 30.04
C GLU A 21 10.72 23.31 30.59
N PRO A 22 12.07 23.33 30.68
CA PRO A 22 12.79 24.50 31.13
C PRO A 22 12.47 25.68 30.20
N ARG A 23 11.95 26.76 30.78
CA ARG A 23 11.52 27.97 30.05
C ARG A 23 12.65 28.68 29.30
N ILE A 24 13.91 28.31 29.55
CA ILE A 24 15.10 28.84 28.90
C ILE A 24 15.90 27.67 28.35
N THR A 25 16.00 27.59 27.02
CA THR A 25 16.74 26.55 26.32
C THR A 25 18.20 26.95 26.15
N ALA A 26 19.13 25.98 26.12
CA ALA A 26 20.55 26.26 25.86
C ALA A 26 20.79 27.01 24.53
N ILE A 27 19.86 26.87 23.58
CA ILE A 27 19.89 27.59 22.29
C ILE A 27 19.66 29.09 22.50
N GLU A 28 18.71 29.47 23.36
CA GLU A 28 18.44 30.88 23.69
C GLU A 28 19.62 31.51 24.42
N ILE A 29 20.32 30.76 25.28
CA ILE A 29 21.53 31.22 25.96
C ILE A 29 22.66 31.50 24.96
N ILE A 30 22.91 30.58 24.02
CA ILE A 30 23.96 30.74 22.99
C ILE A 30 23.61 31.87 22.02
N ALA A 31 22.36 31.96 21.57
CA ALA A 31 21.90 33.04 20.69
C ALA A 31 22.01 34.41 21.38
N GLY A 32 21.66 34.47 22.67
CA GLY A 32 21.85 35.66 23.50
C GLY A 32 23.32 36.06 23.61
N ALA A 33 24.21 35.12 23.93
CA ALA A 33 25.64 35.36 24.03
C ALA A 33 26.25 35.85 22.70
N LEU A 34 25.90 35.21 21.58
CA LEU A 34 26.34 35.62 20.24
C LEU A 34 25.84 37.01 19.86
N SER A 35 24.59 37.35 20.19
CA SER A 35 24.03 38.69 19.96
C SER A 35 24.77 39.74 20.80
N LEU A 36 25.11 39.41 22.05
CA LEU A 36 25.84 40.30 22.95
C LEU A 36 27.29 40.53 22.49
N ILE A 37 27.96 39.46 22.05
CA ILE A 37 29.30 39.53 21.43
C ILE A 37 29.26 40.40 20.17
N TRP A 38 28.25 40.22 19.32
CA TRP A 38 28.10 41.03 18.11
C TRP A 38 27.87 42.51 18.43
N LEU A 39 26.99 42.82 19.38
CA LEU A 39 26.77 44.20 19.83
C LEU A 39 28.03 44.82 20.44
N ALA A 40 28.80 44.05 21.21
CA ALA A 40 30.09 44.49 21.73
C ALA A 40 31.08 44.79 20.60
N ALA A 41 31.13 43.96 19.55
CA ALA A 41 31.94 44.22 18.37
C ALA A 41 31.49 45.50 17.63
N VAL A 42 30.18 45.72 17.46
CA VAL A 42 29.65 46.96 16.87
C VAL A 42 30.09 48.19 17.67
N VAL A 43 30.08 48.12 19.01
CA VAL A 43 30.51 49.23 19.87
C VAL A 43 32.04 49.40 19.89
N LEU A 44 32.82 48.32 19.80
CA LEU A 44 34.28 48.43 19.79
C LEU A 44 34.84 48.91 18.44
N PHE A 45 34.28 48.42 17.33
CA PHE A 45 34.74 48.75 15.98
C PHE A 45 34.01 49.94 15.35
N GLY A 46 32.78 50.25 15.77
CA GLY A 46 31.99 51.36 15.23
C GLY A 46 32.42 52.75 15.73
N PHE A 47 33.28 52.83 16.73
CA PHE A 47 33.83 54.08 17.27
C PHE A 47 35.21 54.45 16.68
N ASP A 48 35.79 53.62 15.82
CA ASP A 48 37.13 53.84 15.24
C ASP A 48 37.09 54.57 13.88
N ASP A 49 35.90 54.87 13.34
CA ASP A 49 35.74 55.55 12.06
C ASP A 49 35.81 57.08 12.25
N GLY A 50 37.04 57.56 12.43
CA GLY A 50 37.38 58.96 12.20
C GLY A 50 37.34 59.25 10.70
N ASP A 51 36.41 60.13 10.31
CA ASP A 51 36.31 60.79 9.01
C ASP A 51 35.61 60.01 7.88
N ASN A 52 34.28 60.14 7.82
CA ASN A 52 33.56 60.17 6.55
C ASN A 52 32.32 61.06 6.64
N GLY A 53 32.54 62.35 6.41
CA GLY A 53 31.48 63.30 6.14
C GLY A 53 30.69 62.92 4.89
N GLY A 54 29.37 62.76 5.02
CA GLY A 54 28.46 62.74 3.87
C GLY A 54 27.38 61.67 3.85
N ALA A 55 27.21 60.85 4.89
CA ALA A 55 26.15 59.85 4.90
C ALA A 55 24.83 60.48 5.43
N GLY A 56 23.98 60.98 4.53
CA GLY A 56 22.60 61.41 4.86
C GLY A 56 21.73 60.26 5.38
N MET A 57 20.40 60.40 5.35
CA MET A 57 19.44 59.38 5.83
C MET A 57 19.76 57.94 5.35
N ALA A 58 20.30 57.78 4.14
CA ALA A 58 20.72 56.50 3.58
C ALA A 58 21.89 55.82 4.33
N GLY A 59 22.85 56.58 4.84
CA GLY A 59 23.95 56.05 5.66
C GLY A 59 23.47 55.52 7.00
N MET A 60 22.57 56.27 7.64
CA MET A 60 21.93 55.84 8.89
C MET A 60 21.14 54.53 8.69
N ILE A 61 20.44 54.38 7.56
CA ILE A 61 19.72 53.13 7.24
C ILE A 61 20.70 51.96 7.02
N LEU A 62 21.81 52.17 6.30
CA LEU A 62 22.82 51.15 6.07
C LEU A 62 23.51 50.71 7.37
N SER A 63 23.82 51.63 8.29
CA SER A 63 24.37 51.31 9.61
C SER A 63 23.38 50.53 10.48
N VAL A 64 22.11 50.95 10.52
CA VAL A 64 21.06 50.22 11.25
C VAL A 64 20.86 48.81 10.68
N LEU A 65 20.88 48.67 9.35
CA LEU A 65 20.77 47.37 8.69
C LEU A 65 21.97 46.46 8.97
N ALA A 66 23.19 47.01 8.96
CA ALA A 66 24.42 46.27 9.27
C ALA A 66 24.44 45.73 10.72
N ILE A 67 23.80 46.43 11.65
CA ILE A 67 23.68 45.99 13.05
C ILE A 67 22.54 44.97 13.22
N LEU A 68 21.37 45.23 12.63
CA LEU A 68 20.16 44.41 12.84
C LEU A 68 20.16 43.09 12.07
N LEU A 69 20.68 43.07 10.84
CA LEU A 69 20.65 41.89 9.97
C LEU A 69 21.35 40.65 10.59
N PRO A 70 22.58 40.73 11.12
CA PRO A 70 23.23 39.58 11.74
C PRO A 70 22.54 39.12 13.02
N VAL A 71 22.00 40.03 13.83
CA VAL A 71 21.21 39.68 15.02
C VAL A 71 19.93 38.94 14.62
N ALA A 72 19.25 39.40 13.57
CA ALA A 72 18.09 38.72 13.02
C ALA A 72 18.44 37.32 12.49
N LEU A 73 19.56 37.17 11.78
CA LEU A 73 20.02 35.87 11.29
C LEU A 73 20.36 34.89 12.42
N ILE A 74 20.99 35.37 13.50
CA ILE A 74 21.29 34.55 14.69
C ILE A 74 19.99 34.04 15.32
N TRP A 75 18.96 34.90 15.45
CA TRP A 75 17.66 34.51 16.00
C TRP A 75 16.89 33.55 15.09
N VAL A 76 16.93 33.74 13.76
CA VAL A 76 16.31 32.81 12.80
C VAL A 76 16.99 31.43 12.88
N ALA A 77 18.32 31.38 12.95
CA ALA A 77 19.05 30.13 13.11
C ALA A 77 18.73 29.44 14.44
N ALA A 78 18.62 30.21 15.53
CA ALA A 78 18.22 29.70 16.83
C ALA A 78 16.80 29.09 16.82
N MET A 79 15.85 29.77 16.16
CA MET A 79 14.48 29.27 16.05
C MET A 79 14.40 27.99 15.20
N ALA A 80 15.14 27.93 14.09
CA ALA A 80 15.25 26.72 13.27
C ALA A 80 15.93 25.55 14.00
N ALA A 81 16.95 25.83 14.82
CA ALA A 81 17.59 24.80 15.65
C ALA A 81 16.63 24.26 16.72
N ARG A 82 15.76 25.10 17.28
CA ARG A 82 14.74 24.69 18.24
C ARG A 82 13.70 23.76 17.61
N THR A 83 13.18 24.10 16.44
CA THR A 83 12.21 23.25 15.73
C THR A 83 12.84 21.93 15.29
N ALA A 84 14.08 21.95 14.81
CA ALA A 84 14.81 20.73 14.45
C ALA A 84 15.06 19.82 15.66
N ARG A 85 15.31 20.37 16.85
CA ARG A 85 15.46 19.57 18.07
C ARG A 85 14.15 18.96 18.55
N ALA A 86 13.05 19.71 18.51
CA ALA A 86 11.72 19.18 18.85
C ALA A 86 11.35 17.99 17.95
N LEU A 87 11.54 18.13 16.63
CA LEU A 87 11.30 17.05 15.67
C LEU A 87 12.23 15.85 15.90
N ARG A 88 13.49 16.08 16.26
CA ARG A 88 14.43 14.98 16.59
C ARG A 88 14.02 14.24 17.87
N GLN A 89 13.49 14.94 18.87
CA GLN A 89 12.99 14.33 20.11
C GLN A 89 11.74 13.50 19.85
N GLU A 90 10.83 13.97 19.00
CA GLU A 90 9.67 13.21 18.56
C GLU A 90 10.06 11.96 17.77
N ALA A 91 11.02 12.09 16.85
CA ALA A 91 11.56 10.96 16.08
C ALA A 91 12.24 9.92 16.99
N ALA A 92 13.05 10.35 17.96
CA ALA A 92 13.70 9.45 18.92
C ALA A 92 12.68 8.70 19.80
N ARG A 93 11.57 9.36 20.17
CA ARG A 93 10.47 8.75 20.92
C ARG A 93 9.73 7.70 20.09
N LEU A 94 9.45 7.98 18.82
CA LEU A 94 8.85 7.02 17.90
C LEU A 94 9.76 5.80 17.71
N GLN A 95 11.05 6.03 17.52
CA GLN A 95 12.02 4.94 17.35
C GLN A 95 12.12 4.05 18.60
N ALA A 96 12.12 4.65 19.79
CA ALA A 96 12.09 3.90 21.05
C ALA A 96 10.81 3.03 21.19
N SER A 97 9.65 3.52 20.73
CA SER A 97 8.42 2.72 20.72
C SER A 97 8.46 1.55 19.75
N ILE A 98 9.11 1.73 18.59
CA ILE A 98 9.30 0.67 17.59
C ILE A 98 10.25 -0.40 18.11
N ASP A 99 11.35 0.01 18.74
CA ASP A 99 12.32 -0.93 19.32
C ASP A 99 11.69 -1.72 20.49
N ALA A 100 10.82 -1.09 21.29
CA ALA A 100 10.04 -1.78 22.33
C ALA A 100 9.04 -2.79 21.73
N MET A 101 8.36 -2.46 20.63
CA MET A 101 7.46 -3.40 19.93
C MET A 101 8.24 -4.57 19.31
N ARG A 102 9.41 -4.31 18.71
CA ARG A 102 10.28 -5.38 18.18
C ARG A 102 10.76 -6.31 19.29
N ALA A 103 11.18 -5.76 20.44
CA ALA A 103 11.60 -6.57 21.58
C ALA A 103 10.46 -7.44 22.11
N ALA A 104 9.25 -6.88 22.25
CA ALA A 104 8.06 -7.62 22.68
C ALA A 104 7.68 -8.72 21.67
N TYR A 105 7.80 -8.47 20.37
CA TYR A 105 7.52 -9.46 19.32
C TYR A 105 8.51 -10.63 19.37
N VAL A 106 9.81 -10.36 19.53
CA VAL A 106 10.83 -11.41 19.65
C VAL A 106 10.62 -12.23 20.93
N GLU A 107 10.28 -11.59 22.06
CA GLU A 107 9.97 -12.28 23.30
C GLU A 107 8.71 -13.14 23.17
N GLN A 108 7.67 -12.65 22.49
CA GLN A 108 6.44 -13.41 22.20
C GLN A 108 6.71 -14.59 21.26
N GLN A 109 7.55 -14.42 20.24
CA GLN A 109 7.94 -15.51 19.34
C GLN A 109 8.78 -16.57 20.07
N GLN A 110 9.68 -16.16 20.98
CA GLN A 110 10.41 -17.11 21.83
C GLN A 110 9.49 -17.87 22.78
N LYS A 111 8.51 -17.20 23.41
CA LYS A 111 7.51 -17.84 24.27
C LYS A 111 6.64 -18.82 23.48
N GLN A 112 6.14 -18.43 22.31
CA GLN A 112 5.40 -19.31 21.42
C GLN A 112 6.24 -20.50 20.94
N ALA A 113 7.52 -20.29 20.59
CA ALA A 113 8.42 -21.38 20.21
C ALA A 113 8.76 -22.32 21.38
N LEU A 114 8.76 -21.82 22.62
CA LEU A 114 8.91 -22.64 23.83
C LEU A 114 7.64 -23.43 24.15
N ASP A 115 6.45 -22.87 23.93
CA ASP A 115 5.15 -23.53 24.15
C ASP A 115 4.78 -24.52 23.02
N LEU A 116 5.21 -24.27 21.78
CA LEU A 116 4.97 -25.17 20.65
C LEU A 116 5.82 -26.46 20.71
N LYS A 117 7.03 -26.41 21.28
CA LYS A 117 7.91 -27.58 21.42
C LYS A 117 7.32 -28.74 22.24
N PRO A 118 6.75 -28.54 23.45
CA PRO A 118 6.17 -29.63 24.22
C PRO A 118 4.91 -30.21 23.57
N ASP A 119 4.09 -29.39 22.91
CA ASP A 119 2.89 -29.88 22.20
C ASP A 119 3.24 -30.66 20.92
N LEU A 120 4.28 -30.25 20.19
CA LEU A 120 4.78 -30.99 19.03
C LEU A 120 5.42 -32.32 19.44
N VAL A 121 6.19 -32.36 20.54
CA VAL A 121 6.74 -33.62 21.07
C VAL A 121 5.63 -34.57 21.50
N ARG A 122 4.58 -34.07 22.19
CA ARG A 122 3.40 -34.88 22.56
C ARG A 122 2.66 -35.42 21.34
N LYS A 123 2.48 -34.60 20.29
CA LYS A 123 1.84 -35.04 19.05
C LYS A 123 2.71 -36.00 18.23
N LEU A 124 4.03 -35.86 18.27
CA LEU A 124 4.94 -36.85 17.66
C LEU A 124 4.87 -38.19 18.40
N ASP A 125 4.85 -38.20 19.73
CA ASP A 125 4.70 -39.43 20.52
C ASP A 125 3.33 -40.11 20.29
N GLU A 126 2.26 -39.32 20.16
CA GLU A 126 0.91 -39.84 19.83
C GLU A 126 0.84 -40.40 18.39
N LEU A 127 1.57 -39.81 17.43
CA LEU A 127 1.69 -40.33 16.06
C LEU A 127 2.54 -41.60 15.98
N VAL A 128 3.61 -41.71 16.77
CA VAL A 128 4.40 -42.95 16.86
C VAL A 128 3.59 -44.06 17.53
N ALA A 129 2.79 -43.73 18.55
CA ALA A 129 1.90 -44.69 19.21
C ALA A 129 0.74 -45.16 18.32
N SER A 130 0.22 -44.30 17.44
CA SER A 130 -0.87 -44.66 16.51
C SER A 130 -0.39 -45.37 15.23
N GLN A 131 0.87 -45.21 14.84
CA GLN A 131 1.45 -45.92 13.68
C GLN A 131 1.90 -47.36 13.98
N GLY A 132 2.01 -47.76 15.25
CA GLY A 132 2.36 -49.14 15.65
C GLY A 132 1.24 -50.18 15.47
N GLY A 133 0.02 -49.78 15.07
CA GLY A 133 -1.17 -50.64 15.07
C GLY A 133 -1.92 -50.78 13.75
N SER A 134 -1.46 -50.20 12.64
CA SER A 134 -2.17 -50.26 11.34
C SER A 134 -1.26 -50.74 10.21
N ALA A 135 -0.79 -51.99 10.35
CA ALA A 135 -0.25 -52.77 9.24
C ALA A 135 -1.33 -53.71 8.71
N SER A 136 -2.29 -53.18 7.95
CA SER A 136 -3.14 -54.00 7.06
C SER A 136 -3.97 -53.14 6.10
N ASP A 137 -3.70 -53.35 4.82
CA ASP A 137 -4.68 -53.38 3.73
C ASP A 137 -5.26 -52.03 3.22
N ALA A 138 -4.63 -51.50 2.17
CA ALA A 138 -5.33 -50.70 1.17
C ALA A 138 -4.69 -50.90 -0.21
N ARG A 139 -5.27 -51.85 -0.95
CA ARG A 139 -5.09 -52.05 -2.39
C ARG A 139 -5.29 -50.73 -3.16
N PRO A 140 -4.45 -50.40 -4.15
CA PRO A 140 -4.72 -49.27 -5.04
C PRO A 140 -5.88 -49.64 -5.98
N ALA A 141 -7.06 -49.06 -5.74
CA ALA A 141 -8.19 -49.16 -6.65
C ALA A 141 -8.05 -48.12 -7.76
N THR A 142 -7.75 -48.62 -8.96
CA THR A 142 -7.93 -47.95 -10.24
C THR A 142 -9.37 -47.45 -10.37
N PHE A 143 -9.57 -46.15 -10.55
CA PHE A 143 -10.80 -45.61 -11.11
C PHE A 143 -10.52 -44.86 -12.40
N THR A 144 -11.22 -45.33 -13.41
CA THR A 144 -11.26 -44.92 -14.80
C THR A 144 -12.06 -43.63 -14.98
N SER A 145 -11.47 -42.68 -15.70
CA SER A 145 -12.04 -41.81 -16.75
C SER A 145 -13.55 -41.49 -16.72
N MET A 146 -13.90 -40.19 -16.71
CA MET A 146 -14.75 -39.60 -17.77
C MET A 146 -14.77 -38.05 -17.75
N ARG A 147 -14.64 -37.52 -18.97
CA ARG A 147 -14.87 -36.14 -19.46
C ARG A 147 -13.72 -35.13 -19.29
N ALA A 148 -12.76 -35.26 -20.20
CA ALA A 148 -11.74 -34.28 -20.50
C ALA A 148 -12.36 -32.99 -21.07
N ALA A 149 -12.41 -31.95 -20.23
CA ALA A 149 -12.15 -30.59 -20.66
C ALA A 149 -10.74 -30.26 -20.13
N PRO A 150 -9.87 -29.55 -20.89
CA PRO A 150 -8.49 -29.34 -20.47
C PRO A 150 -8.44 -28.62 -19.11
N PRO A 151 -7.50 -28.98 -18.21
CA PRO A 151 -7.35 -28.37 -16.90
C PRO A 151 -7.24 -26.84 -16.99
N PRO A 152 -7.73 -26.09 -15.99
CA PRO A 152 -7.65 -24.63 -15.96
C PRO A 152 -6.21 -24.09 -15.97
N GLU A 153 -5.23 -24.94 -15.65
CA GLU A 153 -3.79 -24.63 -15.67
C GLU A 153 -3.21 -24.42 -17.08
N VAL A 154 -3.91 -24.88 -18.13
CA VAL A 154 -3.41 -24.86 -19.52
C VAL A 154 -4.14 -23.83 -20.39
N ARG A 155 -5.22 -23.20 -19.90
CA ARG A 155 -6.02 -22.25 -20.70
C ARG A 155 -5.52 -20.83 -20.54
N ALA A 156 -5.15 -20.22 -21.67
CA ALA A 156 -4.77 -18.82 -21.77
C ALA A 156 -5.89 -17.89 -21.24
N ALA A 157 -5.57 -17.02 -20.30
CA ALA A 157 -6.52 -16.06 -19.72
C ALA A 157 -7.00 -15.01 -20.74
N ILE A 158 -6.17 -14.69 -21.74
CA ILE A 158 -6.50 -13.81 -22.86
C ILE A 158 -5.99 -14.52 -24.11
N GLY A 159 -6.85 -14.76 -25.10
CA GLY A 159 -6.41 -15.28 -26.39
C GLY A 159 -5.47 -14.30 -27.09
N PRO A 160 -4.52 -14.75 -27.91
CA PRO A 160 -3.71 -13.85 -28.73
C PRO A 160 -4.64 -12.98 -29.58
N SER A 161 -4.48 -11.66 -29.47
CA SER A 161 -5.22 -10.70 -30.28
C SER A 161 -4.90 -10.94 -31.75
N ALA A 162 -5.86 -11.45 -32.51
CA ALA A 162 -5.84 -11.27 -33.95
C ALA A 162 -6.13 -9.80 -34.22
N ASP A 163 -5.10 -9.04 -34.62
CA ASP A 163 -5.29 -7.69 -35.12
C ASP A 163 -6.21 -7.74 -36.35
N PRO A 164 -7.25 -6.88 -36.45
CA PRO A 164 -8.06 -6.78 -37.64
C PRO A 164 -7.26 -6.13 -38.77
N GLU A 165 -7.45 -6.65 -39.97
CA GLU A 165 -6.91 -6.19 -41.25
C GLU A 165 -6.76 -4.66 -41.33
N SER A 166 -5.51 -4.20 -41.51
CA SER A 166 -5.23 -2.90 -42.11
C SER A 166 -4.46 -3.12 -43.40
N GLU A 167 -5.18 -2.80 -44.48
CA GLU A 167 -4.78 -2.81 -45.86
C GLU A 167 -3.72 -1.71 -46.13
N ALA A 168 -2.45 -2.12 -46.25
CA ALA A 168 -1.43 -1.56 -47.16
C ALA A 168 -0.05 -2.22 -46.88
N PRO A 169 0.67 -2.73 -47.91
CA PRO A 169 2.01 -3.29 -47.73
C PRO A 169 3.03 -2.15 -47.59
N GLN A 170 3.27 -1.68 -46.36
CA GLN A 170 4.51 -0.97 -46.07
C GLN A 170 5.66 -2.00 -45.98
N PRO A 171 6.78 -1.82 -46.69
CA PRO A 171 7.92 -2.70 -46.55
C PRO A 171 8.52 -2.49 -45.15
N ALA A 172 8.40 -3.52 -44.31
CA ALA A 172 8.94 -3.52 -42.96
C ALA A 172 10.47 -3.34 -43.03
N LEU A 173 10.97 -2.27 -42.41
CA LEU A 173 12.38 -2.18 -42.03
C LEU A 173 12.67 -3.34 -41.08
N ALA A 174 13.41 -4.33 -41.58
CA ALA A 174 13.93 -5.45 -40.79
C ALA A 174 15.06 -4.97 -39.86
N LEU A 175 14.70 -4.23 -38.81
CA LEU A 175 15.51 -4.28 -37.59
C LEU A 175 15.27 -5.65 -36.98
N ALA A 176 16.36 -6.41 -36.82
CA ALA A 176 16.41 -7.62 -36.03
C ALA A 176 16.01 -7.33 -34.57
N LEU A 177 14.71 -7.15 -34.35
CA LEU A 177 14.12 -7.19 -33.03
C LEU A 177 14.26 -8.65 -32.62
N SER A 178 15.13 -8.87 -31.64
CA SER A 178 15.16 -10.11 -30.87
C SER A 178 13.71 -10.46 -30.54
N GLN A 179 13.17 -11.47 -31.23
CA GLN A 179 11.88 -12.03 -30.90
C GLN A 179 12.05 -12.57 -29.49
N THR A 180 11.64 -11.76 -28.51
CA THR A 180 11.44 -12.26 -27.16
C THR A 180 10.45 -13.39 -27.35
N PRO A 181 10.79 -14.64 -26.96
CA PRO A 181 9.91 -15.76 -27.18
C PRO A 181 8.54 -15.36 -26.63
N GLU A 182 7.52 -15.45 -27.47
CA GLU A 182 6.13 -15.23 -27.09
C GLU A 182 5.84 -16.32 -26.04
N ARG A 183 6.00 -15.95 -24.76
CA ARG A 183 5.96 -16.89 -23.64
C ARG A 183 4.53 -17.33 -23.43
N ASP A 184 4.37 -18.57 -22.96
CA ASP A 184 3.06 -19.18 -22.73
C ASP A 184 2.15 -18.23 -21.95
N PRO A 185 0.93 -17.96 -22.49
CA PRO A 185 -0.02 -17.08 -21.85
C PRO A 185 -0.35 -17.58 -20.44
N ILE A 186 -0.62 -16.64 -19.53
CA ILE A 186 -0.98 -16.97 -18.14
C ILE A 186 -2.25 -17.82 -18.09
N SER A 187 -2.29 -18.79 -17.17
CA SER A 187 -3.48 -19.63 -16.97
C SER A 187 -4.63 -18.81 -16.38
N VAL A 188 -5.88 -19.19 -16.64
CA VAL A 188 -7.08 -18.53 -16.06
C VAL A 188 -7.02 -18.55 -14.53
N SER A 189 -6.61 -19.67 -13.93
CA SER A 189 -6.49 -19.79 -12.47
C SER A 189 -5.39 -18.89 -11.90
N ASP A 190 -4.25 -18.80 -12.59
CA ASP A 190 -3.18 -17.88 -12.18
C ASP A 190 -3.64 -16.43 -12.32
N PHE A 191 -4.34 -16.07 -13.38
CA PHE A 191 -4.84 -14.72 -13.57
C PHE A 191 -5.81 -14.29 -12.44
N ILE A 192 -6.75 -15.15 -12.05
CA ILE A 192 -7.66 -14.87 -10.92
C ILE A 192 -6.88 -14.70 -9.61
N LYS A 193 -5.90 -15.57 -9.33
CA LYS A 193 -5.03 -15.45 -8.15
C LYS A 193 -4.24 -14.13 -8.18
N ALA A 194 -3.72 -13.72 -9.33
CA ALA A 194 -3.00 -12.46 -9.49
C ALA A 194 -3.89 -11.24 -9.21
N LEU A 195 -5.14 -11.25 -9.70
CA LEU A 195 -6.12 -10.18 -9.43
C LEU A 195 -6.55 -10.08 -7.97
N ASN A 196 -6.42 -11.15 -7.19
CA ASN A 196 -6.69 -11.08 -5.77
C ASN A 196 -5.56 -10.39 -4.98
N PHE A 197 -4.35 -10.30 -5.56
CA PHE A 197 -3.11 -9.90 -4.90
C PHE A 197 -2.71 -10.81 -3.71
N PRO A 198 -1.40 -10.92 -3.40
CA PRO A 198 -0.93 -11.72 -2.27
C PRO A 198 -1.53 -11.24 -0.94
N GLU A 199 -1.92 -12.16 -0.07
CA GLU A 199 -2.54 -11.81 1.22
C GLU A 199 -1.52 -11.27 2.24
N ASN A 200 -0.29 -11.80 2.20
CA ASN A 200 0.77 -11.43 3.13
C ASN A 200 2.16 -11.68 2.52
N GLU A 201 3.20 -11.25 3.22
CA GLU A 201 4.60 -11.41 2.81
C GLU A 201 5.07 -12.87 2.69
N HIS A 202 4.34 -13.83 3.26
CA HIS A 202 4.65 -15.25 3.20
C HIS A 202 3.94 -15.98 2.04
N ASP A 203 3.05 -15.31 1.31
CA ASP A 203 2.31 -15.87 0.18
C ASP A 203 3.17 -16.01 -1.09
N LYS A 204 4.07 -16.99 -1.06
CA LYS A 204 5.00 -17.28 -2.17
C LYS A 204 4.27 -17.62 -3.48
N GLU A 205 3.12 -18.29 -3.39
CA GLU A 205 2.33 -18.63 -4.57
C GLU A 205 1.70 -17.39 -5.19
N GLY A 206 1.10 -16.51 -4.37
CA GLY A 206 0.55 -15.24 -4.82
C GLY A 206 1.61 -14.39 -5.51
N PHE A 207 2.81 -14.26 -4.94
CA PHE A 207 3.91 -13.51 -5.58
C PHE A 207 4.40 -14.14 -6.88
N ARG A 208 4.47 -15.47 -6.97
CA ARG A 208 4.86 -16.17 -8.21
C ARG A 208 3.86 -15.88 -9.33
N THR A 209 2.58 -16.00 -9.02
CA THR A 209 1.49 -15.80 -9.96
C THR A 209 1.32 -14.32 -10.35
N LEU A 210 1.50 -13.39 -9.40
CA LEU A 210 1.52 -11.95 -9.66
C LEU A 210 2.69 -11.58 -10.59
N ARG A 211 3.89 -12.11 -10.35
CA ARG A 211 5.05 -11.87 -11.24
C ARG A 211 4.78 -12.38 -12.65
N ARG A 212 4.20 -13.58 -12.77
CA ARG A 212 3.82 -14.14 -14.07
C ARG A 212 2.79 -13.25 -14.79
N ALA A 213 1.82 -12.69 -14.09
CA ALA A 213 0.84 -11.77 -14.66
C ALA A 213 1.45 -10.43 -15.08
N LEU A 214 2.46 -9.93 -14.36
CA LEU A 214 3.18 -8.71 -14.73
C LEU A 214 4.11 -8.90 -15.94
N GLU A 215 4.54 -10.13 -16.23
CA GLU A 215 5.34 -10.44 -17.43
C GLU A 215 4.48 -10.51 -18.71
N ASP A 216 3.19 -10.74 -18.59
CA ASP A 216 2.25 -10.79 -19.72
C ASP A 216 1.72 -9.39 -20.06
N ARG A 217 1.98 -8.92 -21.28
CA ARG A 217 1.57 -7.60 -21.76
C ARG A 217 0.05 -7.39 -21.74
N GLY A 218 -0.73 -8.46 -21.89
CA GLY A 218 -2.19 -8.39 -21.89
C GLY A 218 -2.80 -8.12 -20.52
N THR A 219 -2.15 -8.60 -19.46
CA THR A 219 -2.64 -8.53 -18.08
C THR A 219 -1.89 -7.51 -17.23
N GLU A 220 -0.62 -7.21 -17.55
CA GLU A 220 0.25 -6.28 -16.80
C GLU A 220 -0.42 -4.93 -16.54
N ARG A 221 -1.04 -4.33 -17.57
CA ARG A 221 -1.67 -2.99 -17.45
C ARG A 221 -2.81 -3.00 -16.45
N LEU A 222 -3.64 -4.05 -16.44
CA LEU A 222 -4.71 -4.18 -15.47
C LEU A 222 -4.14 -4.36 -14.06
N ILE A 223 -3.14 -5.22 -13.89
CA ILE A 223 -2.53 -5.47 -12.57
C ILE A 223 -1.95 -4.17 -12.00
N ARG A 224 -1.19 -3.40 -12.79
CA ARG A 224 -0.64 -2.11 -12.34
C ARG A 224 -1.73 -1.10 -12.00
N ALA A 225 -2.71 -0.92 -12.88
CA ALA A 225 -3.82 0.00 -12.62
C ALA A 225 -4.64 -0.40 -11.39
N SER A 226 -4.82 -1.70 -11.16
CA SER A 226 -5.48 -2.24 -9.96
C SER A 226 -4.66 -1.95 -8.72
N GLN A 227 -3.34 -2.18 -8.75
CA GLN A 227 -2.43 -1.89 -7.64
C GLN A 227 -2.47 -0.41 -7.25
N ASP A 228 -2.41 0.49 -8.23
CA ASP A 228 -2.43 1.93 -8.00
C ASP A 228 -3.73 2.36 -7.33
N VAL A 229 -4.88 1.93 -7.86
CA VAL A 229 -6.20 2.25 -7.30
C VAL A 229 -6.40 1.65 -5.92
N LEU A 230 -6.03 0.39 -5.70
CA LEU A 230 -6.12 -0.25 -4.39
C LEU A 230 -5.25 0.48 -3.36
N THR A 231 -4.06 0.93 -3.78
CA THR A 231 -3.18 1.73 -2.93
C THR A 231 -3.84 3.05 -2.54
N LEU A 232 -4.41 3.77 -3.52
CA LEU A 232 -5.10 5.04 -3.22
C LEU A 232 -6.34 4.86 -2.34
N LEU A 233 -7.14 3.81 -2.58
CA LEU A 233 -8.30 3.47 -1.74
C LEU A 233 -7.86 3.17 -0.30
N SER A 234 -6.74 2.46 -0.12
CA SER A 234 -6.19 2.16 1.21
C SER A 234 -5.73 3.40 1.98
N GLN A 235 -5.25 4.44 1.29
CA GLN A 235 -4.87 5.72 1.90
C GLN A 235 -6.07 6.46 2.48
N ASP A 236 -7.25 6.31 1.87
CA ASP A 236 -8.50 6.86 2.37
C ASP A 236 -9.20 5.91 3.39
N GLY A 237 -8.53 4.81 3.78
CA GLY A 237 -9.03 3.84 4.75
C GLY A 237 -10.07 2.85 4.20
N ILE A 238 -10.15 2.71 2.87
CA ILE A 238 -11.07 1.78 2.20
C ILE A 238 -10.31 0.50 1.85
N TYR A 239 -10.51 -0.56 2.63
CA TYR A 239 -9.93 -1.88 2.37
C TYR A 239 -10.95 -2.81 1.71
N MET A 240 -10.57 -3.47 0.61
CA MET A 240 -11.50 -4.34 -0.15
C MET A 240 -11.94 -5.58 0.63
N ASP A 241 -11.11 -6.04 1.57
CA ASP A 241 -11.38 -7.21 2.41
C ASP A 241 -12.49 -6.94 3.44
N ASP A 242 -12.70 -5.67 3.81
CA ASP A 242 -13.79 -5.26 4.73
C ASP A 242 -15.15 -5.18 4.02
N LEU A 243 -15.14 -5.07 2.70
CA LEU A 243 -16.35 -4.97 1.89
C LEU A 243 -17.02 -6.33 1.76
N ARG A 244 -18.35 -6.36 1.77
CA ARG A 244 -19.14 -7.57 1.50
C ARG A 244 -19.97 -7.34 0.25
N PRO A 245 -19.47 -7.71 -0.94
CA PRO A 245 -20.24 -7.56 -2.17
C PRO A 245 -21.41 -8.55 -2.20
N ASP A 246 -22.55 -8.10 -2.70
CA ASP A 246 -23.63 -9.00 -3.10
C ASP A 246 -23.21 -9.77 -4.36
N ARG A 247 -23.45 -11.08 -4.38
CA ARG A 247 -22.96 -11.96 -5.43
C ARG A 247 -23.85 -11.84 -6.66
N ALA A 248 -23.37 -11.12 -7.66
CA ALA A 248 -23.99 -11.10 -8.98
C ALA A 248 -23.91 -12.48 -9.64
N ARG A 249 -24.98 -12.89 -10.33
CA ARG A 249 -24.98 -14.11 -11.15
C ARG A 249 -23.93 -13.97 -12.28
N PRO A 250 -23.21 -15.06 -12.64
CA PRO A 250 -22.24 -15.04 -13.75
C PRO A 250 -22.84 -14.54 -15.08
N GLU A 251 -24.13 -14.78 -15.31
CA GLU A 251 -24.85 -14.27 -16.48
C GLU A 251 -24.83 -12.74 -16.60
N ILE A 252 -24.88 -12.01 -15.47
CA ILE A 252 -24.84 -10.53 -15.46
C ILE A 252 -23.44 -10.04 -15.84
N TRP A 253 -22.41 -10.73 -15.36
CA TRP A 253 -21.02 -10.49 -15.77
C TRP A 253 -20.83 -10.73 -17.28
N ARG A 254 -21.39 -11.80 -17.84
CA ARG A 254 -21.34 -12.04 -19.29
C ARG A 254 -22.04 -10.94 -20.09
N ARG A 255 -23.23 -10.50 -19.66
CA ARG A 255 -23.93 -9.36 -20.27
C ARG A 255 -23.11 -8.08 -20.23
N PHE A 256 -22.43 -7.83 -19.11
CA PHE A 256 -21.51 -6.72 -18.98
C PHE A 256 -20.34 -6.80 -19.99
N ALA A 257 -19.79 -7.99 -20.23
CA ALA A 257 -18.76 -8.20 -21.26
C ALA A 257 -19.28 -8.02 -22.70
N GLN A 258 -20.56 -8.31 -22.95
CA GLN A 258 -21.22 -8.06 -24.24
C GLN A 258 -21.54 -6.57 -24.48
N GLY A 259 -21.22 -5.69 -23.53
CA GLY A 259 -21.43 -4.25 -23.64
C GLY A 259 -22.79 -3.77 -23.16
N GLU A 260 -23.61 -4.62 -22.51
CA GLU A 260 -24.83 -4.15 -21.85
C GLU A 260 -24.47 -3.22 -20.67
N ARG A 261 -25.23 -2.13 -20.52
CA ARG A 261 -25.02 -1.08 -19.50
C ARG A 261 -26.36 -0.64 -18.90
N GLY A 262 -26.31 0.00 -17.72
CA GLY A 262 -27.47 0.48 -16.98
C GLY A 262 -28.22 -0.62 -16.21
N ARG A 263 -29.55 -0.49 -16.09
CA ARG A 263 -30.44 -1.32 -15.26
C ARG A 263 -30.24 -2.85 -15.35
N PRO A 264 -29.96 -3.46 -16.52
CA PRO A 264 -29.69 -4.91 -16.63
C PRO A 264 -28.43 -5.38 -15.91
N VAL A 265 -27.43 -4.50 -15.76
CA VAL A 265 -26.15 -4.76 -15.09
C VAL A 265 -26.03 -4.06 -13.74
N ALA A 266 -27.08 -3.38 -13.26
CA ALA A 266 -27.11 -2.71 -11.95
C ALA A 266 -26.72 -3.64 -10.78
N ALA A 267 -27.11 -4.91 -10.89
CA ALA A 267 -26.77 -5.95 -9.91
C ALA A 267 -25.27 -6.28 -9.84
N LEU A 268 -24.46 -5.82 -10.80
CA LEU A 268 -23.00 -5.97 -10.78
C LEU A 268 -22.35 -5.10 -9.69
N GLY A 269 -22.94 -3.94 -9.39
CA GLY A 269 -22.49 -3.02 -8.34
C GLY A 269 -22.86 -3.48 -6.94
N GLY A 270 -22.47 -4.72 -6.57
CA GLY A 270 -22.88 -5.40 -5.34
C GLY A 270 -22.40 -4.78 -4.03
N ILE A 271 -21.57 -3.73 -4.07
CA ILE A 271 -21.05 -3.05 -2.88
C ILE A 271 -22.02 -1.95 -2.45
N HIS A 272 -22.57 -2.14 -1.25
CA HIS A 272 -23.59 -1.27 -0.66
C HIS A 272 -23.09 -0.46 0.55
N ASP A 273 -21.81 -0.57 0.90
CA ASP A 273 -21.28 0.15 2.06
C ASP A 273 -21.31 1.68 1.85
N ARG A 274 -22.16 2.35 2.63
CA ARG A 274 -22.42 3.79 2.47
C ARG A 274 -21.18 4.63 2.79
N SER A 275 -20.40 4.24 3.80
CA SER A 275 -19.16 4.94 4.17
C SER A 275 -18.16 4.95 3.02
N SER A 276 -17.86 3.78 2.48
CA SER A 276 -16.89 3.61 1.39
C SER A 276 -17.35 4.31 0.11
N LEU A 277 -18.64 4.24 -0.23
CA LEU A 277 -19.20 4.96 -1.38
C LEU A 277 -19.07 6.48 -1.23
N VAL A 278 -19.37 7.03 -0.04
CA VAL A 278 -19.26 8.48 0.21
C VAL A 278 -17.80 8.93 0.20
N LEU A 279 -16.88 8.17 0.81
CA LEU A 279 -15.46 8.47 0.83
C LEU A 279 -14.86 8.46 -0.59
N ALA A 280 -15.11 7.39 -1.36
CA ALA A 280 -14.65 7.27 -2.73
C ALA A 280 -15.26 8.35 -3.65
N ALA A 281 -16.57 8.63 -3.54
CA ALA A 281 -17.21 9.70 -4.31
C ALA A 281 -16.68 11.09 -3.95
N GLY A 282 -16.42 11.33 -2.65
CA GLY A 282 -15.79 12.54 -2.16
C GLY A 282 -14.38 12.69 -2.73
N ARG A 283 -13.59 11.62 -2.74
CA ARG A 283 -12.24 11.60 -3.30
C ARG A 283 -12.23 11.87 -4.80
N MET A 284 -13.10 11.21 -5.57
CA MET A 284 -13.23 11.46 -7.01
C MET A 284 -13.48 12.93 -7.34
N LYS A 285 -14.22 13.66 -6.50
CA LYS A 285 -14.48 15.09 -6.71
C LYS A 285 -13.28 15.96 -6.31
N LYS A 286 -12.61 15.65 -5.19
CA LYS A 286 -11.55 16.48 -4.60
C LYS A 286 -10.18 16.28 -5.26
N ASP A 287 -9.86 15.07 -5.70
CA ASP A 287 -8.54 14.70 -6.18
C ASP A 287 -8.57 14.28 -7.66
N PRO A 288 -8.00 15.11 -8.58
CA PRO A 288 -7.87 14.77 -9.99
C PRO A 288 -7.02 13.53 -10.25
N VAL A 289 -5.99 13.27 -9.43
CA VAL A 289 -5.08 12.11 -9.61
C VAL A 289 -5.84 10.82 -9.35
N PHE A 290 -6.59 10.76 -8.24
CA PHE A 290 -7.46 9.62 -7.96
C PHE A 290 -8.52 9.42 -9.04
N ARG A 291 -9.12 10.51 -9.54
CA ARG A 291 -10.12 10.43 -10.61
C ARG A 291 -9.54 9.83 -11.89
N ASP A 292 -8.34 10.27 -12.29
CA ASP A 292 -7.68 9.73 -13.48
C ASP A 292 -7.30 8.26 -13.29
N ALA A 293 -6.71 7.90 -12.15
CA ALA A 293 -6.37 6.52 -11.80
C ALA A 293 -7.61 5.60 -11.82
N ALA A 294 -8.74 6.05 -11.24
CA ALA A 294 -9.99 5.31 -11.24
C ALA A 294 -10.52 5.06 -12.67
N HIS A 295 -10.57 6.10 -13.53
CA HIS A 295 -11.00 5.93 -14.91
C HIS A 295 -10.03 5.10 -15.75
N HIS A 296 -8.73 5.24 -15.50
CA HIS A 296 -7.70 4.41 -16.13
C HIS A 296 -7.93 2.93 -15.78
N PHE A 297 -8.09 2.62 -14.50
CA PHE A 297 -8.41 1.28 -14.01
C PHE A 297 -9.71 0.71 -14.61
N LEU A 298 -10.82 1.44 -14.55
CA LEU A 298 -12.11 0.98 -15.09
C LEU A 298 -12.01 0.61 -16.57
N ARG A 299 -11.33 1.44 -17.38
CA ARG A 299 -11.12 1.15 -18.82
C ARG A 299 -10.28 -0.09 -19.05
N HIS A 300 -9.24 -0.31 -18.24
CA HIS A 300 -8.38 -1.49 -18.35
C HIS A 300 -9.11 -2.75 -17.90
N PHE A 301 -9.90 -2.67 -16.82
CA PHE A 301 -10.71 -3.77 -16.35
C PHE A 301 -11.71 -4.22 -17.42
N ASP A 302 -12.48 -3.29 -18.01
CA ASP A 302 -13.44 -3.61 -19.08
C ASP A 302 -12.78 -4.30 -20.26
N ARG A 303 -11.64 -3.76 -20.73
CA ARG A 303 -10.91 -4.33 -21.89
C ARG A 303 -10.42 -5.74 -21.62
N THR A 304 -9.80 -5.96 -20.47
CA THR A 304 -9.25 -7.27 -20.11
C THR A 304 -10.38 -8.27 -19.84
N PHE A 305 -11.48 -7.82 -19.22
CA PHE A 305 -12.62 -8.68 -18.92
C PHE A 305 -13.34 -9.19 -20.18
N MET A 306 -13.46 -8.37 -21.23
CA MET A 306 -14.01 -8.81 -22.53
C MET A 306 -13.19 -9.93 -23.19
N GLY A 307 -11.87 -9.94 -23.00
CA GLY A 307 -10.99 -11.03 -23.46
C GLY A 307 -11.11 -12.28 -22.59
N PHE A 308 -11.21 -12.08 -21.28
CA PHE A 308 -11.30 -13.14 -20.28
C PHE A 308 -12.60 -13.95 -20.35
N GLU A 309 -13.74 -13.28 -20.55
CA GLU A 309 -15.07 -13.92 -20.56
C GLU A 309 -15.19 -15.04 -21.60
N LYS A 310 -14.53 -14.89 -22.75
CA LYS A 310 -14.52 -15.87 -23.85
C LYS A 310 -13.89 -17.21 -23.46
N ASN A 311 -12.93 -17.18 -22.54
CA ASN A 311 -12.14 -18.33 -22.13
C ASN A 311 -12.56 -18.86 -20.74
N ALA A 312 -13.35 -18.09 -19.99
CA ALA A 312 -13.73 -18.38 -18.61
C ALA A 312 -15.07 -19.12 -18.48
N SER A 313 -15.09 -20.10 -17.59
CA SER A 313 -16.29 -20.77 -17.11
C SER A 313 -17.06 -19.90 -16.10
N ASP A 314 -18.32 -20.26 -15.84
CA ASP A 314 -19.16 -19.54 -14.88
C ASP A 314 -18.58 -19.57 -13.45
N GLU A 315 -17.91 -20.66 -13.08
CA GLU A 315 -17.22 -20.79 -11.79
C GLU A 315 -16.00 -19.87 -11.69
N GLU A 316 -15.26 -19.71 -12.79
CA GLU A 316 -14.10 -18.79 -12.86
C GLU A 316 -14.54 -17.32 -12.81
N ILE A 317 -15.65 -16.99 -13.44
CA ILE A 317 -16.25 -15.65 -13.33
C ILE A 317 -16.69 -15.37 -11.89
N ALA A 318 -17.32 -16.35 -11.22
CA ALA A 318 -17.70 -16.21 -9.82
C ALA A 318 -16.47 -16.02 -8.90
N ARG A 319 -15.39 -16.78 -9.13
CA ARG A 319 -14.13 -16.60 -8.39
C ARG A 319 -13.47 -15.25 -8.67
N LEU A 320 -13.50 -14.77 -9.91
CA LEU A 320 -13.00 -13.43 -10.27
C LEU A 320 -13.78 -12.34 -9.54
N ALA A 321 -15.11 -12.46 -9.47
CA ALA A 321 -15.98 -11.49 -8.80
C ALA A 321 -15.67 -11.32 -7.30
N ASP A 322 -15.16 -12.37 -6.64
CA ASP A 322 -14.79 -12.34 -5.23
C ASP A 322 -13.42 -11.69 -4.96
N THR A 323 -12.61 -11.39 -5.99
CA THR A 323 -11.26 -10.82 -5.84
C THR A 323 -11.26 -9.37 -5.37
N ARG A 324 -10.15 -8.94 -4.73
CA ARG A 324 -9.92 -7.52 -4.36
C ARG A 324 -10.06 -6.56 -5.54
N THR A 325 -9.54 -6.94 -6.71
CA THR A 325 -9.66 -6.11 -7.92
C THR A 325 -11.11 -5.97 -8.39
N ALA A 326 -11.88 -7.07 -8.41
CA ALA A 326 -13.29 -7.00 -8.80
C ALA A 326 -14.13 -6.19 -7.80
N ARG A 327 -13.84 -6.29 -6.50
CA ARG A 327 -14.47 -5.46 -5.47
C ARG A 327 -14.19 -3.97 -5.70
N ALA A 328 -12.94 -3.60 -5.99
CA ALA A 328 -12.61 -2.22 -6.35
C ALA A 328 -13.38 -1.74 -7.58
N PHE A 329 -13.52 -2.60 -8.60
CA PHE A 329 -14.32 -2.33 -9.79
C PHE A 329 -15.81 -2.10 -9.46
N MET A 330 -16.42 -2.95 -8.63
CA MET A 330 -17.81 -2.78 -8.21
C MET A 330 -18.03 -1.47 -7.45
N LEU A 331 -17.09 -1.11 -6.54
CA LEU A 331 -17.16 0.11 -5.75
C LEU A 331 -17.05 1.34 -6.66
N LEU A 332 -16.01 1.39 -7.49
CA LEU A 332 -15.74 2.54 -8.35
C LEU A 332 -16.78 2.67 -9.46
N GLY A 333 -17.18 1.56 -10.09
CA GLY A 333 -18.22 1.57 -11.13
C GLY A 333 -19.55 2.10 -10.61
N ARG A 334 -19.87 1.86 -9.34
CA ARG A 334 -21.04 2.47 -8.68
C ARG A 334 -20.85 3.96 -8.42
N VAL A 335 -19.68 4.39 -7.97
CA VAL A 335 -19.37 5.81 -7.74
C VAL A 335 -19.37 6.61 -9.03
N THR A 336 -18.94 6.02 -10.15
CA THR A 336 -18.94 6.66 -11.47
C THR A 336 -20.28 6.59 -12.20
N GLY A 337 -21.25 5.84 -11.68
CA GLY A 337 -22.55 5.64 -12.34
C GLY A 337 -22.48 4.74 -13.58
N THR A 338 -21.50 3.83 -13.67
CA THR A 338 -21.38 2.88 -14.80
C THR A 338 -22.54 1.87 -14.84
N PHE A 339 -23.21 1.67 -13.71
CA PHE A 339 -24.28 0.69 -13.52
C PHE A 339 -25.68 1.30 -13.35
N ASP A 340 -25.78 2.63 -13.28
CA ASP A 340 -27.05 3.36 -13.17
C ASP A 340 -27.63 3.68 -14.57
#